data_AF-T2IWR3-F1
#
_entry.id   AF-T2IWR3-F1
#
_cell.length_a   1.000
_cell.length_b   1.000
_cell.length_c   1.000
_cell.angle_alpha   90.00
_cell.angle_beta   90.00
_cell.angle_gamma   90.00
#
_symmetry.space_group_name_H-M   'P 1'
#
loop_
_entity.id
_entity.type
_entity.pdbx_description
1 polymer ?
#
loop_
_entity_poly.entity_id
_entity_poly.type
_entity_poly.pdbx_seq_one_letter_code
_entity_poly.pdbx_strand_id
1 'polypeptide(L)'
;MNFLEAVFSFLFGDGNPNYNLEERRWKAIGTVIKNNKGSIIAEQVAPYLDNIDRYNKENEDYILPVLTRFNGNPEVSPNGELIYHFPELQVTVQESTQKSISTYLRERLYKFSEAGSNKIMLAIGLGALNFILALILGSFLKDPSIVAQFGGFIAFINSIYWLLLGYAMAFLGVPLIRYFVVQMRNGKIESRNSERKGRTELLQDKTETIQHKLEYASQFANQAIIQQSDIAYTTEKDVLEQEIEQADKIDQEWQKRLDALDN
;
A
#
# COMPACT_ATOMS: atom_id res chain seq x y z
N MET A 1 -3.07 5.27 -24.57
CA MET A 1 -2.52 3.92 -24.83
C MET A 1 -2.61 3.61 -26.32
N ASN A 2 -1.50 3.31 -26.98
CA ASN A 2 -1.45 2.89 -28.38
C ASN A 2 -1.86 1.39 -28.53
N PHE A 3 -1.87 0.84 -29.75
CA PHE A 3 -2.26 -0.56 -29.97
C PHE A 3 -1.20 -1.55 -29.45
N LEU A 4 0.09 -1.30 -29.65
CA LEU A 4 1.16 -2.18 -29.19
C LEU A 4 1.23 -2.25 -27.66
N GLU A 5 1.06 -1.12 -26.97
CA GLU A 5 0.89 -1.03 -25.52
C GLU A 5 -0.34 -1.83 -25.07
N ALA A 6 -1.45 -1.74 -25.80
CA ALA A 6 -2.63 -2.52 -25.47
C ALA A 6 -2.41 -4.04 -25.63
N VAL A 7 -1.67 -4.47 -26.67
CA VAL A 7 -1.25 -5.87 -26.84
C VAL A 7 -0.30 -6.27 -25.71
N PHE A 8 0.65 -5.42 -25.33
CA PHE A 8 1.56 -5.67 -24.22
C PHE A 8 0.81 -5.82 -22.89
N SER A 9 -0.11 -4.92 -22.59
CA SER A 9 -1.01 -4.98 -21.43
C SER A 9 -1.88 -6.25 -21.47
N PHE A 10 -2.44 -6.60 -22.63
CA PHE A 10 -3.18 -7.84 -22.82
C PHE A 10 -2.32 -9.10 -22.56
N LEU A 11 -1.05 -9.10 -22.96
CA LEU A 11 -0.14 -10.25 -22.77
C LEU A 11 0.43 -10.34 -21.35
N PHE A 12 0.93 -9.23 -20.80
CA PHE A 12 1.71 -9.20 -19.56
C PHE A 12 1.04 -8.47 -18.39
N GLY A 13 0.17 -7.51 -18.68
CA GLY A 13 -0.59 -6.75 -17.68
C GLY A 13 0.17 -5.49 -17.26
N ASP A 14 -0.41 -4.75 -16.31
CA ASP A 14 0.05 -3.40 -15.96
C ASP A 14 0.79 -3.33 -14.60
N GLY A 15 1.20 -4.49 -14.08
CA GLY A 15 1.95 -4.60 -12.83
C GLY A 15 1.08 -4.67 -11.56
N ASN A 16 1.71 -4.46 -10.40
CA ASN A 16 1.06 -4.56 -9.10
C ASN A 16 0.38 -3.21 -8.74
N PRO A 17 -0.96 -3.12 -8.67
CA PRO A 17 -1.66 -1.88 -8.32
C PRO A 17 -1.46 -1.47 -6.85
N ASN A 18 -0.87 -2.35 -6.03
CA ASN A 18 -0.59 -2.19 -4.61
C ASN A 18 0.91 -2.15 -4.30
N TYR A 19 1.77 -1.77 -5.25
CA TYR A 19 3.23 -1.69 -5.02
C TYR A 19 3.62 -0.79 -3.82
N ASN A 20 2.81 0.23 -3.53
CA ASN A 20 3.00 1.17 -2.42
C ASN A 20 2.05 0.91 -1.22
N LEU A 21 1.54 -0.32 -1.06
CA LEU A 21 0.58 -0.62 0.00
C LEU A 21 1.13 -0.35 1.40
N GLU A 22 2.37 -0.76 1.66
CA GLU A 22 3.05 -0.55 2.95
C GLU A 22 3.21 0.95 3.27
N GLU A 23 3.69 1.73 2.30
CA GLU A 23 3.82 3.18 2.46
C GLU A 23 2.45 3.83 2.76
N ARG A 24 1.40 3.43 2.02
CA ARG A 24 0.03 3.89 2.28
C ARG A 24 -0.46 3.48 3.67
N ARG A 25 -0.14 2.25 4.12
CA ARG A 25 -0.50 1.76 5.47
C ARG A 25 0.10 2.67 6.53
N TRP A 26 1.41 2.86 6.51
CA TRP A 26 2.10 3.64 7.54
C TRP A 26 1.68 5.11 7.52
N LYS A 27 1.48 5.69 6.32
CA LYS A 27 0.94 7.04 6.20
C LYS A 27 -0.47 7.15 6.79
N ALA A 28 -1.33 6.17 6.56
CA ALA A 28 -2.68 6.14 7.11
C ALA A 28 -2.65 6.02 8.64
N ILE A 29 -1.88 5.08 9.19
CA ILE A 29 -1.73 4.88 10.64
C ILE A 29 -1.19 6.16 11.31
N GLY A 30 -0.11 6.74 10.78
CA GLY A 30 0.42 8.00 11.32
C GLY A 30 -0.59 9.14 11.26
N THR A 31 -1.46 9.17 10.24
CA THR A 31 -2.54 10.16 10.15
C THR A 31 -3.67 9.88 11.15
N VAL A 32 -4.02 8.61 11.42
CA VAL A 32 -4.94 8.24 12.50
C VAL A 32 -4.41 8.74 13.83
N ILE A 33 -3.15 8.46 14.15
CA ILE A 33 -2.53 8.88 15.41
C ILE A 33 -2.55 10.41 15.53
N LYS A 34 -2.15 11.13 14.48
CA LYS A 34 -2.17 12.61 14.46
C LYS A 34 -3.59 13.18 14.61
N ASN A 35 -4.58 12.60 13.93
CA ASN A 35 -5.97 13.04 14.05
C ASN A 35 -6.54 12.83 15.47
N ASN A 36 -5.97 11.90 16.25
CA ASN A 36 -6.29 11.67 17.66
C ASN A 36 -5.26 12.31 18.61
N LYS A 37 -4.49 13.31 18.15
CA LYS A 37 -3.51 14.05 18.96
C LYS A 37 -2.54 13.14 19.72
N GLY A 38 -2.06 12.10 19.05
CA GLY A 38 -1.01 11.21 19.56
C GLY A 38 -1.47 10.20 20.62
N SER A 39 -2.76 10.04 20.88
CA SER A 39 -3.26 8.97 21.76
C SER A 39 -4.34 8.17 21.05
N ILE A 40 -4.21 6.85 21.01
CA ILE A 40 -5.14 5.95 20.31
C ILE A 40 -5.38 4.66 21.10
N ILE A 41 -6.42 3.94 20.69
CA ILE A 41 -6.69 2.56 21.11
C ILE A 41 -6.31 1.61 19.95
N ALA A 42 -6.03 0.33 20.25
CA ALA A 42 -5.60 -0.62 19.22
C ALA A 42 -6.66 -0.81 18.11
N GLU A 43 -7.94 -0.73 18.47
CA GLU A 43 -9.07 -0.87 17.56
C GLU A 43 -9.11 0.24 16.50
N GLN A 44 -8.55 1.43 16.77
CA GLN A 44 -8.48 2.53 15.79
C GLN A 44 -7.50 2.26 14.64
N VAL A 45 -6.47 1.44 14.88
CA VAL A 45 -5.46 1.09 13.87
C VAL A 45 -5.66 -0.31 13.29
N ALA A 46 -6.45 -1.17 13.94
CA ALA A 46 -6.78 -2.52 13.48
C ALA A 46 -7.29 -2.61 12.02
N PRO A 47 -8.07 -1.65 11.47
CA PRO A 47 -8.49 -1.67 10.06
C PRO A 47 -7.36 -1.47 9.05
N TYR A 48 -6.16 -1.06 9.48
CA TYR A 48 -4.99 -0.85 8.62
C TYR A 48 -3.94 -1.96 8.75
N LEU A 49 -4.10 -2.84 9.74
CA LEU A 49 -3.16 -3.90 10.06
C LEU A 49 -3.62 -5.24 9.47
N ASP A 50 -2.66 -6.14 9.30
CA ASP A 50 -2.86 -7.46 8.71
C ASP A 50 -2.61 -8.57 9.74
N ASN A 51 -3.05 -9.78 9.42
CA ASN A 51 -2.82 -10.99 10.22
C ASN A 51 -3.34 -10.92 11.67
N ILE A 52 -4.45 -10.22 11.91
CA ILE A 52 -5.12 -10.23 13.22
C ILE A 52 -5.89 -11.55 13.37
N ASP A 53 -5.40 -12.43 14.22
CA ASP A 53 -6.03 -13.70 14.59
C ASP A 53 -6.69 -13.61 15.98
N ARG A 54 -7.23 -14.70 16.50
CA ARG A 54 -7.90 -14.67 17.82
C ARG A 54 -6.91 -14.36 18.95
N TYR A 55 -5.71 -14.92 18.90
CA TYR A 55 -4.73 -14.83 19.97
C TYR A 55 -4.15 -13.42 20.07
N ASN A 56 -3.70 -12.86 18.95
CA ASN A 56 -3.15 -11.51 18.95
C ASN A 56 -4.22 -10.44 19.17
N LYS A 57 -5.50 -10.73 18.87
CA LYS A 57 -6.61 -9.82 19.16
C LYS A 57 -6.88 -9.71 20.65
N GLU A 58 -6.79 -10.81 21.39
CA GLU A 58 -7.00 -10.85 22.84
C GLU A 58 -5.92 -10.08 23.61
N ASN A 59 -4.65 -10.21 23.18
CA ASN A 59 -3.51 -9.53 23.82
C ASN A 59 -3.16 -8.16 23.21
N GLU A 60 -3.86 -7.75 22.14
CA GLU A 60 -3.53 -6.56 21.35
C GLU A 60 -2.12 -6.54 20.72
N ASP A 61 -1.44 -7.69 20.64
CA ASP A 61 -0.08 -7.84 20.09
C ASP A 61 0.07 -7.32 18.65
N TYR A 62 -1.04 -7.26 17.90
CA TYR A 62 -1.05 -6.75 16.53
C TYR A 62 -0.61 -5.27 16.44
N ILE A 63 -0.67 -4.51 17.54
CA ILE A 63 -0.27 -3.10 17.56
C ILE A 63 1.25 -2.90 17.72
N LEU A 64 2.00 -3.91 18.17
CA LEU A 64 3.43 -3.79 18.45
C LEU A 64 4.25 -3.17 17.30
N PRO A 65 4.04 -3.54 16.03
CA PRO A 65 4.75 -2.90 14.92
C PRO A 65 4.49 -1.40 14.79
N VAL A 66 3.31 -0.92 15.20
CA VAL A 66 2.95 0.50 15.22
C VAL A 66 3.73 1.21 16.33
N LEU A 67 3.78 0.61 17.52
CA LEU A 67 4.53 1.16 18.66
C LEU A 67 6.01 1.30 18.32
N THR A 68 6.63 0.24 17.78
CA THR A 68 8.04 0.28 17.39
C THR A 68 8.31 1.31 16.28
N ARG A 69 7.39 1.48 15.33
CA ARG A 69 7.61 2.39 14.19
C ARG A 69 7.47 3.87 14.55
N PHE A 70 6.52 4.21 15.42
CA PHE A 70 6.20 5.59 15.78
C PHE A 70 6.65 5.95 17.20
N ASN A 71 7.50 5.12 17.80
CA ASN A 71 8.00 5.27 19.17
C ASN A 71 6.87 5.49 20.20
N GLY A 72 5.84 4.65 20.10
CA GLY A 72 4.67 4.69 20.98
C GLY A 72 4.88 3.83 22.22
N ASN A 73 4.20 4.19 23.29
CA ASN A 73 4.25 3.50 24.58
C ASN A 73 2.83 3.14 25.04
N PRO A 74 2.63 1.97 25.67
CA PRO A 74 1.35 1.56 26.21
C PRO A 74 1.11 2.16 27.61
N GLU A 75 -0.14 2.47 27.90
CA GLU A 75 -0.62 2.92 29.21
C GLU A 75 -1.85 2.11 29.60
N VAL A 76 -2.01 1.86 30.90
CA VAL A 76 -3.07 0.99 31.43
C VAL A 76 -4.11 1.84 32.17
N SER A 77 -5.36 1.73 31.77
CA SER A 77 -6.48 2.38 32.45
C SER A 77 -6.73 1.78 33.84
N PRO A 78 -7.40 2.49 34.77
CA PRO A 78 -7.79 1.94 36.06
C PRO A 78 -8.62 0.65 35.97
N ASN A 79 -9.28 0.44 34.83
CA ASN A 79 -10.10 -0.74 34.54
C ASN A 79 -9.30 -1.88 33.89
N GLY A 80 -7.99 -1.72 33.71
CA GLY A 80 -7.10 -2.71 33.10
C GLY A 80 -7.10 -2.69 31.57
N GLU A 81 -7.60 -1.63 30.94
CA GLU A 81 -7.64 -1.51 29.48
C GLU A 81 -6.38 -0.82 28.95
N LEU A 82 -5.92 -1.18 27.76
CA LEU A 82 -4.74 -0.59 27.15
C LEU A 82 -5.09 0.60 26.25
N ILE A 83 -4.34 1.69 26.39
CA ILE A 83 -4.26 2.79 25.43
C ILE A 83 -2.81 3.01 25.02
N TYR A 84 -2.60 3.70 23.90
CA TYR A 84 -1.28 3.86 23.33
C TYR A 84 -1.00 5.32 23.00
N HIS A 85 0.06 5.85 23.59
CA HIS A 85 0.47 7.24 23.39
C HIS A 85 1.74 7.34 22.53
N PHE A 86 1.79 8.38 21.69
CA PHE A 86 2.81 8.61 20.67
C PHE A 86 3.32 10.05 20.76
N PRO A 87 4.24 10.34 21.71
CA PRO A 87 4.70 11.71 21.97
C PRO A 87 5.29 12.41 20.75
N GLU A 88 6.04 11.69 19.90
CA GLU A 88 6.65 12.26 18.69
C GLU A 88 5.62 12.74 17.66
N LEU A 89 4.39 12.21 17.71
CA LEU A 89 3.31 12.59 16.80
C LEU A 89 2.37 13.66 17.41
N GLN A 90 2.63 14.09 18.65
CA GLN A 90 1.92 15.19 19.33
C GLN A 90 2.53 16.56 19.02
N VAL A 91 3.74 16.58 18.49
CA VAL A 91 4.48 17.81 18.19
C VAL A 91 4.20 18.24 16.76
N THR A 92 3.72 19.47 16.58
CA THR A 92 3.46 20.05 15.25
C THR A 92 3.87 21.52 15.18
N VAL A 93 4.22 21.99 13.99
CA VAL A 93 4.57 23.40 13.72
C VAL A 93 3.32 24.24 13.38
N GLN A 94 2.21 23.60 13.02
CA GLN A 94 0.93 24.26 12.71
C GLN A 94 -0.24 23.45 13.29
N GLU A 95 -1.34 24.12 13.63
CA GLU A 95 -2.58 23.44 14.04
C GLU A 95 -2.97 22.38 13.01
N SER A 96 -3.05 21.14 13.49
CA SER A 96 -3.36 20.00 12.62
C SER A 96 -4.84 20.04 12.26
N THR A 97 -5.15 20.50 11.05
CA THR A 97 -6.48 20.26 10.46
C THR A 97 -6.68 18.75 10.30
N GLN A 98 -7.83 18.24 10.72
CA GLN A 98 -8.17 16.82 10.58
C GLN A 98 -8.06 16.42 9.11
N LYS A 99 -7.12 15.53 8.80
CA LYS A 99 -6.94 15.04 7.43
C LYS A 99 -7.97 13.96 7.15
N SER A 100 -8.64 14.04 6.00
CA SER A 100 -9.51 12.97 5.55
C SER A 100 -8.68 11.72 5.26
N ILE A 101 -9.04 10.62 5.91
CA ILE A 101 -8.42 9.31 5.72
C ILE A 101 -9.50 8.29 5.38
N SER A 102 -9.13 7.31 4.56
CA SER A 102 -10.00 6.16 4.31
C SER A 102 -10.14 5.37 5.60
N THR A 103 -11.35 4.95 5.94
CA THR A 103 -11.65 4.30 7.23
C THR A 103 -10.90 2.98 7.48
N TYR A 104 -10.39 2.35 6.42
CA TYR A 104 -9.56 1.15 6.48
C TYR A 104 -8.56 1.10 5.32
N LEU A 105 -7.55 0.24 5.43
CA LEU A 105 -6.58 0.04 4.34
C LEU A 105 -7.21 -0.75 3.18
N ARG A 106 -7.60 -0.04 2.12
CA ARG A 106 -8.15 -0.67 0.90
C ARG A 106 -7.05 -1.03 -0.10
N GLU A 107 -6.90 -2.32 -0.35
CA GLU A 107 -6.15 -2.86 -1.48
C GLU A 107 -6.95 -2.70 -2.78
N ARG A 108 -6.26 -2.36 -3.86
CA ARG A 108 -6.83 -2.25 -5.21
C ARG A 108 -6.83 -3.61 -5.90
N LEU A 109 -7.90 -3.93 -6.62
CA LEU A 109 -7.97 -5.16 -7.41
C LEU A 109 -7.01 -5.09 -8.59
N TYR A 110 -6.43 -6.23 -8.95
CA TYR A 110 -5.71 -6.37 -10.20
C TYR A 110 -6.71 -6.29 -11.35
N LYS A 111 -6.54 -5.30 -12.22
CA LYS A 111 -7.19 -5.34 -13.52
C LYS A 111 -6.45 -6.33 -14.40
N PHE A 112 -7.19 -7.03 -15.25
CA PHE A 112 -6.56 -7.91 -16.23
C PHE A 112 -5.69 -7.12 -17.20
N SER A 113 -6.15 -5.95 -17.63
CA SER A 113 -5.47 -5.06 -18.56
C SER A 113 -6.08 -3.66 -18.44
N GLU A 114 -5.26 -2.61 -18.50
CA GLU A 114 -5.71 -1.21 -18.58
C GLU A 114 -6.16 -0.83 -20.01
N ALA A 115 -5.88 -1.69 -21.00
CA ALA A 115 -6.39 -1.53 -22.35
C ALA A 115 -7.93 -1.60 -22.39
N GLY A 116 -8.55 -0.69 -23.14
CA GLY A 116 -10.00 -0.71 -23.35
C GLY A 116 -10.47 -1.98 -24.09
N SER A 117 -11.73 -2.37 -23.84
CA SER A 117 -12.33 -3.63 -24.33
C SER A 117 -12.19 -3.84 -25.85
N ASN A 118 -12.33 -2.78 -26.64
CA ASN A 118 -12.17 -2.87 -28.11
C ASN A 118 -10.75 -3.29 -28.52
N LYS A 119 -9.73 -2.80 -27.82
CA LYS A 119 -8.33 -3.15 -28.12
C LYS A 119 -7.98 -4.56 -27.65
N ILE A 120 -8.55 -4.98 -26.52
CA ILE A 120 -8.46 -6.37 -26.06
C ILE A 120 -9.09 -7.31 -27.09
N MET A 121 -10.29 -6.98 -27.60
CA MET A 121 -10.95 -7.77 -28.63
C MET A 121 -10.11 -7.87 -29.90
N LEU A 122 -9.51 -6.76 -30.35
CA LEU A 122 -8.60 -6.76 -31.50
C LEU A 122 -7.34 -7.61 -31.26
N ALA A 123 -6.76 -7.56 -30.05
CA ALA A 123 -5.61 -8.39 -29.71
C ALA A 123 -5.98 -9.88 -29.72
N ILE A 124 -7.10 -10.25 -29.11
CA ILE A 124 -7.62 -11.62 -29.14
C ILE A 124 -7.87 -12.07 -30.59
N GLY A 125 -8.53 -11.22 -31.39
CA GLY A 125 -8.80 -11.51 -32.80
C GLY A 125 -7.53 -11.71 -33.61
N LEU A 126 -6.51 -10.87 -33.40
CA LEU A 126 -5.20 -11.02 -34.04
C LEU A 126 -4.53 -12.34 -33.64
N GLY A 127 -4.56 -12.70 -32.35
CA GLY A 127 -4.02 -13.96 -31.85
C GLY A 127 -4.77 -15.18 -32.39
N ALA A 128 -6.09 -15.14 -32.41
CA ALA A 128 -6.95 -16.20 -32.94
C ALA A 128 -6.72 -16.40 -34.44
N LEU A 129 -6.64 -15.30 -35.21
CA LEU A 129 -6.32 -15.36 -36.63
C LEU A 129 -4.94 -15.97 -36.85
N ASN A 130 -3.92 -15.54 -36.10
CA ASN A 130 -2.56 -16.09 -36.21
C ASN A 130 -2.51 -17.59 -35.88
N PHE A 131 -3.24 -18.02 -34.85
CA PHE A 131 -3.36 -19.41 -34.47
C PHE A 131 -4.04 -20.26 -35.54
N ILE A 132 -5.17 -19.78 -36.11
CA ILE A 132 -5.87 -20.47 -37.20
C ILE A 132 -4.97 -20.58 -38.44
N LEU A 133 -4.28 -19.50 -38.81
CA LEU A 133 -3.36 -19.51 -39.94
C LEU A 133 -2.20 -20.49 -39.72
N ALA A 134 -1.67 -20.58 -38.49
CA ALA A 134 -0.66 -21.57 -38.14
C ALA A 134 -1.19 -23.00 -38.30
N LEU A 135 -2.43 -23.29 -37.89
CA LEU A 135 -3.05 -24.62 -38.09
C LEU A 135 -3.26 -24.95 -39.58
N ILE A 136 -3.71 -23.99 -40.39
CA ILE A 136 -3.86 -24.16 -41.84
C ILE A 136 -2.49 -24.42 -42.48
N LEU A 137 -1.46 -23.64 -42.12
CA LEU A 137 -0.11 -23.86 -42.59
C LEU A 137 0.38 -25.27 -42.24
N GLY A 138 0.11 -25.73 -41.01
CA GLY A 138 0.42 -27.08 -40.57
C GLY A 138 -0.30 -28.18 -41.36
N SER A 139 -1.49 -27.92 -41.91
CA SER A 139 -2.17 -28.88 -42.79
C SER A 139 -1.49 -28.96 -44.17
N PHE A 140 -1.08 -27.83 -44.73
CA PHE A 140 -0.37 -27.78 -46.02
C PHE A 140 1.03 -28.38 -45.95
N LEU A 141 1.75 -28.22 -44.84
CA LEU A 141 3.08 -28.82 -44.65
C LEU A 141 3.06 -30.36 -44.62
N LYS A 142 1.90 -30.97 -44.40
CA LYS A 142 1.73 -32.44 -44.40
C LYS A 142 1.52 -33.01 -45.81
N ASP A 143 1.19 -32.19 -46.80
CA ASP A 143 0.95 -32.64 -48.17
C ASP A 143 2.27 -32.78 -48.96
N PRO A 144 2.67 -34.00 -49.37
CA PRO A 144 3.92 -34.24 -50.09
C PRO A 144 3.99 -33.54 -51.46
N SER A 145 2.85 -33.24 -52.07
CA SER A 145 2.77 -32.61 -53.40
C SER A 145 3.19 -31.14 -53.37
N ILE A 146 2.84 -30.42 -52.29
CA ILE A 146 3.17 -29.00 -52.08
C ILE A 146 4.66 -28.84 -51.74
N VAL A 147 5.23 -29.78 -50.98
CA VAL A 147 6.65 -29.81 -50.62
C VAL A 147 7.52 -29.97 -51.87
N ALA A 148 7.10 -30.77 -52.85
CA ALA A 148 7.83 -31.00 -54.09
C ALA A 148 7.89 -29.77 -55.01
N GLN A 149 6.90 -28.87 -54.96
CA GLN A 149 6.78 -27.70 -55.84
C GLN A 149 7.61 -26.48 -55.36
N PHE A 150 7.80 -26.33 -54.05
CA PHE A 150 8.45 -25.16 -53.44
C PHE A 150 9.68 -25.50 -52.56
N GLY A 151 10.03 -26.79 -52.47
CA GLY A 151 11.33 -27.33 -52.05
C GLY A 151 11.96 -26.66 -50.82
N GLY A 152 13.00 -25.86 -51.04
CA GLY A 152 13.84 -25.29 -49.97
C GLY A 152 13.12 -24.32 -49.02
N PHE A 153 12.18 -23.51 -49.53
CA PHE A 153 11.43 -22.56 -48.70
C PHE A 153 10.45 -23.28 -47.76
N ILE A 154 9.77 -24.31 -48.27
CA ILE A 154 8.85 -25.13 -47.47
C ILE A 154 9.59 -25.95 -46.42
N ALA A 155 10.77 -26.50 -46.75
CA ALA A 155 11.61 -27.20 -45.78
C ALA A 155 12.03 -26.27 -44.62
N PHE A 156 12.39 -25.02 -44.91
CA PHE A 156 12.69 -24.01 -43.88
C PHE A 156 11.47 -23.72 -42.99
N ILE A 157 10.29 -23.42 -43.58
CA ILE A 157 9.06 -23.18 -42.81
C ILE A 157 8.74 -24.38 -41.92
N ASN A 158 8.85 -25.60 -42.44
CA ASN A 158 8.61 -26.81 -41.66
C ASN A 158 9.55 -26.92 -40.46
N SER A 159 10.82 -26.53 -40.60
CA SER A 159 11.79 -26.54 -39.49
C SER A 159 11.43 -25.56 -38.35
N ILE A 160 10.79 -24.42 -38.67
CA ILE A 160 10.37 -23.42 -37.68
C ILE A 160 8.89 -23.52 -37.30
N TYR A 161 8.14 -24.45 -37.89
CA TYR A 161 6.69 -24.57 -37.71
C TYR A 161 6.29 -24.69 -36.23
N TRP A 162 7.01 -25.53 -35.47
CA TRP A 162 6.75 -25.70 -34.04
C TRP A 162 6.98 -24.42 -33.23
N LEU A 163 7.93 -23.58 -33.64
CA LEU A 163 8.16 -22.28 -33.02
C LEU A 163 7.04 -21.29 -33.35
N LEU A 164 6.56 -21.28 -34.61
CA LEU A 164 5.42 -20.45 -35.02
C LEU A 164 4.13 -20.86 -34.30
N LEU A 165 3.85 -22.16 -34.24
CA LEU A 165 2.68 -22.70 -33.54
C LEU A 165 2.77 -22.43 -32.03
N GLY A 166 3.96 -22.63 -31.44
CA GLY A 166 4.22 -22.34 -30.04
C GLY A 166 4.00 -20.85 -29.70
N TYR A 167 4.47 -19.95 -30.57
CA TYR A 167 4.23 -18.52 -30.42
C TYR A 167 2.74 -18.18 -30.47
N ALA A 168 2.01 -18.69 -31.48
CA ALA A 168 0.58 -18.44 -31.62
C ALA A 168 -0.22 -18.98 -30.42
N MET A 169 0.15 -20.16 -29.92
CA MET A 169 -0.45 -20.77 -28.74
C MET A 169 -0.13 -19.97 -27.48
N ALA A 170 1.10 -19.51 -27.30
CA ALA A 170 1.50 -18.69 -26.15
C ALA A 170 0.78 -17.33 -26.13
N PHE A 171 0.60 -16.71 -27.31
CA PHE A 171 -0.08 -15.42 -27.43
C PHE A 171 -1.52 -15.43 -26.88
N LEU A 172 -2.23 -16.58 -26.97
CA LEU A 172 -3.56 -16.75 -26.39
C LEU A 172 -3.53 -17.44 -25.02
N GLY A 173 -2.65 -18.43 -24.85
CA GLY A 173 -2.56 -19.26 -23.66
C GLY A 173 -2.03 -18.50 -22.43
N VAL A 174 -1.04 -17.63 -22.60
CA VAL A 174 -0.49 -16.83 -21.49
C VAL A 174 -1.54 -15.90 -20.89
N PRO A 175 -2.26 -15.06 -21.68
CA PRO A 175 -3.37 -14.27 -21.16
C PRO A 175 -4.48 -15.10 -20.52
N LEU A 176 -4.80 -16.26 -21.09
CA LEU A 176 -5.84 -17.15 -20.55
C LEU A 176 -5.49 -17.67 -19.16
N ILE A 177 -4.28 -18.21 -18.98
CA ILE A 177 -3.80 -18.67 -17.67
C ILE A 177 -3.77 -17.49 -16.69
N ARG A 178 -3.24 -16.35 -17.13
CA ARG A 178 -3.16 -15.13 -16.32
C ARG A 178 -4.53 -14.65 -15.87
N TYR A 179 -5.56 -14.74 -16.71
CA TYR A 179 -6.93 -14.36 -16.34
C TYR A 179 -7.38 -15.11 -15.08
N PHE A 180 -7.22 -16.42 -15.03
CA PHE A 180 -7.56 -17.22 -13.85
C PHE A 180 -6.71 -16.84 -12.63
N VAL A 181 -5.40 -16.63 -12.80
CA VAL A 181 -4.51 -16.18 -11.72
C VAL A 181 -4.96 -14.82 -11.15
N VAL A 182 -5.36 -13.87 -12.00
CA VAL A 182 -5.86 -12.56 -11.59
C VAL A 182 -7.17 -12.71 -10.80
N GLN A 183 -8.10 -13.55 -11.25
CA GLN A 183 -9.35 -13.80 -10.52
C GLN A 183 -9.08 -14.39 -9.13
N MET A 184 -8.20 -15.40 -9.03
CA MET A 184 -7.81 -15.98 -7.75
C MET A 184 -7.15 -14.95 -6.82
N ARG A 185 -6.29 -14.07 -7.34
CA ARG A 185 -5.65 -13.00 -6.57
C ARG A 185 -6.66 -11.98 -6.08
N ASN A 186 -7.59 -11.58 -6.94
CA ASN A 186 -8.65 -10.63 -6.59
C ASN A 186 -9.57 -11.17 -5.50
N GLY A 187 -9.95 -12.44 -5.54
CA GLY A 187 -10.73 -13.05 -4.46
C GLY A 187 -10.03 -12.97 -3.09
N LYS A 188 -8.71 -13.19 -3.05
CA LYS A 188 -7.93 -13.01 -1.80
C LYS A 188 -7.88 -11.54 -1.36
N ILE A 189 -7.76 -10.60 -2.28
CA ILE A 189 -7.76 -9.16 -1.99
C ILE A 189 -9.13 -8.72 -1.44
N GLU A 190 -10.22 -9.22 -2.01
CA GLU A 190 -11.57 -8.93 -1.55
C GLU A 190 -11.82 -9.45 -0.15
N SER A 191 -11.37 -10.68 0.18
CA SER A 191 -11.44 -11.21 1.55
C SER A 191 -10.76 -10.28 2.54
N ARG A 192 -9.49 -9.90 2.27
CA ARG A 192 -8.73 -9.00 3.17
C ARG A 192 -9.39 -7.63 3.30
N ASN A 193 -9.89 -7.06 2.21
CA ASN A 193 -10.61 -5.79 2.26
C ASN A 193 -11.91 -5.90 3.07
N SER A 194 -12.63 -7.02 2.96
CA SER A 194 -13.84 -7.30 3.73
C SER A 194 -13.54 -7.42 5.23
N GLU A 195 -12.49 -8.16 5.59
CA GLU A 195 -12.03 -8.29 6.99
C GLU A 195 -11.67 -6.93 7.59
N ARG A 196 -10.90 -6.10 6.88
CA ARG A 196 -10.54 -4.75 7.32
C ARG A 196 -11.76 -3.83 7.44
N LYS A 197 -12.74 -3.97 6.54
CA LYS A 197 -14.01 -3.25 6.64
C LYS A 197 -14.79 -3.67 7.88
N GLY A 198 -14.90 -4.97 8.16
CA GLY A 198 -15.60 -5.47 9.36
C GLY A 198 -14.99 -4.93 10.67
N ARG A 199 -13.66 -4.79 10.74
CA ARG A 199 -12.99 -4.16 11.90
C ARG A 199 -13.36 -2.69 12.08
N THR A 200 -13.65 -1.99 10.99
CA THR A 200 -14.12 -0.61 11.03
C THR A 200 -15.53 -0.53 11.59
N GLU A 201 -16.40 -1.45 11.18
CA GLU A 201 -17.79 -1.52 11.64
C GLU A 201 -17.83 -1.77 13.16
N LEU A 202 -16.99 -2.67 13.68
CA LEU A 202 -16.83 -2.89 15.13
C LEU A 202 -16.42 -1.64 15.92
N LEU A 203 -15.55 -0.79 15.34
CA LEU A 203 -15.16 0.48 15.96
C LEU A 203 -16.32 1.50 15.95
N GLN A 204 -17.19 1.46 14.94
CA GLN A 204 -18.32 2.37 14.79
C GLN A 204 -19.50 2.01 15.69
N ASP A 205 -19.66 0.73 16.02
CA ASP A 205 -20.72 0.25 16.92
C ASP A 205 -20.58 0.80 18.35
N LYS A 206 -19.41 1.39 18.70
CA LYS A 206 -19.13 2.07 19.98
C LYS A 206 -19.63 1.28 21.19
N THR A 207 -19.21 0.02 21.29
CA THR A 207 -19.43 -0.79 22.50
C THR A 207 -18.93 -0.04 23.74
N GLU A 208 -19.52 -0.30 24.90
CA GLU A 208 -19.17 0.37 26.18
C GLU A 208 -17.66 0.35 26.47
N THR A 209 -16.99 -0.77 26.21
CA THR A 209 -15.53 -0.92 26.34
C THR A 209 -14.76 0.03 25.40
N ILE A 210 -15.16 0.13 24.14
CA ILE A 210 -14.54 1.04 23.16
C ILE A 210 -14.74 2.49 23.58
N GLN A 211 -15.92 2.85 24.09
CA GLN A 211 -16.19 4.20 24.57
C GLN A 211 -15.28 4.55 25.75
N HIS A 212 -15.18 3.66 26.74
CA HIS A 212 -14.35 3.87 27.91
C HIS A 212 -12.85 4.00 27.56
N LYS A 213 -12.36 3.15 26.65
CA LYS A 213 -10.98 3.26 26.13
C LYS A 213 -10.75 4.59 25.39
N LEU A 214 -11.69 5.04 24.56
CA LEU A 214 -11.58 6.31 23.83
C LEU A 214 -11.58 7.52 24.78
N GLU A 215 -12.43 7.49 25.81
CA GLU A 215 -12.47 8.52 26.85
C GLU A 215 -11.15 8.58 27.62
N TYR A 216 -10.60 7.43 28.03
CA TYR A 216 -9.32 7.38 28.72
C TYR A 216 -8.17 7.83 27.80
N ALA A 217 -8.12 7.37 26.55
CA ALA A 217 -7.13 7.81 25.57
C ALA A 217 -7.15 9.33 25.36
N SER A 218 -8.33 9.97 25.42
CA SER A 218 -8.48 11.41 25.27
C SER A 218 -7.76 12.23 26.35
N GLN A 219 -7.52 11.65 27.53
CA GLN A 219 -6.79 12.30 28.63
C GLN A 219 -5.29 12.47 28.30
N PHE A 220 -4.75 11.61 27.44
CA PHE A 220 -3.35 11.65 26.98
C PHE A 220 -3.21 12.38 25.64
N ALA A 221 -4.31 12.84 25.06
CA ALA A 221 -4.39 13.48 23.76
C ALA A 221 -3.97 14.97 23.84
N ASN A 222 -2.71 15.22 24.21
CA ASN A 222 -2.13 16.55 24.30
C ASN A 222 -1.33 16.88 23.03
N GLN A 223 -1.50 18.08 22.50
CA GLN A 223 -0.77 18.54 21.31
C GLN A 223 0.16 19.69 21.70
N ALA A 224 1.46 19.50 21.49
CA ALA A 224 2.45 20.56 21.68
C ALA A 224 2.67 21.26 20.34
N ILE A 225 2.31 22.55 20.26
CA ILE A 225 2.55 23.37 19.07
C ILE A 225 3.89 24.07 19.28
N ILE A 226 4.89 23.73 18.47
CA ILE A 226 6.19 24.42 18.47
C ILE A 226 6.02 25.74 17.74
N GLN A 227 6.22 26.85 18.43
CA GLN A 227 6.28 28.17 17.82
C GLN A 227 7.69 28.44 17.29
N GLN A 228 7.83 29.40 16.36
CA GLN A 228 9.15 29.77 15.82
C GLN A 228 10.11 30.30 16.90
N SER A 229 9.59 30.78 18.03
CA SER A 229 10.35 31.15 19.21
C SER A 229 10.99 29.97 19.95
N ASP A 230 10.44 28.77 19.77
CA ASP A 230 10.81 27.55 20.51
C ASP A 230 11.83 26.70 19.73
N ILE A 231 12.20 27.13 18.52
CA ILE A 231 13.14 26.47 17.63
C ILE A 231 14.56 26.98 17.94
N ALA A 232 15.40 26.12 18.54
CA ALA A 232 16.81 26.43 18.77
C ALA A 232 17.63 26.42 17.46
N TYR A 233 17.37 25.48 16.55
CA TYR A 233 18.11 25.39 15.28
C TYR A 233 17.18 25.20 14.09
N THR A 234 17.45 25.94 13.02
CA THR A 234 16.75 25.89 11.74
C THR A 234 17.72 25.54 10.63
N THR A 235 17.24 24.82 9.62
CA THR A 235 18.02 24.43 8.44
C THR A 235 18.19 25.55 7.42
N GLU A 236 17.51 26.68 7.58
CA GLU A 236 17.54 27.80 6.63
C GLU A 236 18.73 28.72 6.85
N LYS A 237 19.29 28.73 8.07
CA LYS A 237 20.43 29.55 8.46
C LYS A 237 21.67 28.69 8.70
N ASP A 238 22.85 29.29 8.58
CA ASP A 238 24.09 28.62 8.96
C ASP A 238 24.17 28.44 10.49
N VAL A 239 24.88 27.41 10.95
CA VAL A 239 24.97 27.05 12.38
C VAL A 239 25.68 28.15 13.18
N LEU A 240 26.78 28.71 12.64
CA LEU A 240 27.55 29.75 13.33
C LEU A 240 26.75 31.04 13.46
N GLU A 241 25.99 31.41 12.43
CA GLU A 241 25.12 32.59 12.44
C GLU A 241 24.02 32.45 13.51
N GLN A 242 23.44 31.26 13.65
CA GLN A 242 22.42 30.97 14.66
C GLN A 242 22.96 30.96 16.08
N GLU A 243 24.15 30.39 16.31
CA GLU A 243 24.81 30.42 17.63
C GLU A 243 25.08 31.86 18.07
N ILE A 244 25.51 32.74 17.17
CA ILE A 244 25.74 34.16 17.48
C ILE A 244 24.41 34.86 17.79
N GLU A 245 23.37 34.65 16.98
CA GLU A 245 22.05 35.27 17.22
C GLU A 245 21.37 34.78 18.50
N GLN A 246 21.65 33.55 18.96
CA GLN A 246 21.02 32.94 20.13
C GLN A 246 21.87 32.95 21.40
N ALA A 247 23.14 33.37 21.34
CA ALA A 247 24.07 33.38 22.47
C ALA A 247 23.45 34.03 23.73
N ASP A 248 22.87 35.21 23.59
CA ASP A 248 22.26 35.94 24.72
C ASP A 248 21.09 35.19 25.36
N LYS A 249 20.29 34.46 24.57
CA LYS A 249 19.18 33.64 25.08
C LYS A 249 19.68 32.40 25.80
N ILE A 250 20.69 31.75 25.25
CA ILE A 250 21.32 30.56 25.84
C ILE A 250 21.91 30.92 27.21
N ASP A 251 22.62 32.05 27.30
CA ASP A 251 23.21 32.53 28.55
C ASP A 251 22.15 32.83 29.63
N GLN A 252 21.03 33.46 29.25
CA GLN A 252 19.91 33.71 30.16
C GLN A 252 19.22 32.42 30.65
N GLU A 253 19.11 31.40 29.80
CA GLU A 253 18.55 30.10 30.20
C GLU A 253 19.49 29.34 31.14
N TRP A 254 20.80 29.38 30.88
CA TRP A 254 21.80 28.82 31.78
C TRP A 254 21.78 29.48 33.17
N GLN A 255 21.68 30.82 33.23
CA GLN A 255 21.55 31.54 34.50
C GLN A 255 20.32 31.09 35.28
N LYS A 256 19.15 30.99 34.63
CA LYS A 256 17.93 30.47 35.26
C LYS A 256 18.09 29.06 35.82
N ARG A 257 18.79 28.17 35.11
CA ARG A 257 19.02 26.79 35.56
C ARG A 257 19.99 26.72 36.74
N LEU A 258 21.01 27.58 36.76
CA LEU A 258 21.95 27.69 37.87
C LEU A 258 21.24 28.22 39.14
N ASP A 259 20.44 29.28 39.00
CA ASP A 259 19.66 29.86 40.11
C ASP A 259 18.60 28.88 40.66
N ALA A 260 18.10 27.97 39.82
CA ALA A 260 17.16 26.93 40.21
C ALA A 260 17.82 25.71 40.88
N LEU A 261 19.14 25.55 40.76
CA LEU A 261 19.91 24.51 41.45
C LEU A 261 20.39 24.97 42.84
N ASP A 262 20.48 26.28 43.04
CA ASP A 262 20.89 26.90 44.31
C ASP A 262 19.71 27.14 45.28
N ASN A 263 18.47 26.76 44.90
CA ASN A 263 17.27 26.75 45.75
C ASN A 263 16.73 25.33 45.95
#